data_AF-A0A4R0F8F8-F1
#
_entry.id   AF-A0A4R0F8F8-F1
#
_cell.length_a   1.000
_cell.length_b   1.000
_cell.length_c   1.000
_cell.angle_alpha   90.00
_cell.angle_beta   90.00
_cell.angle_gamma   90.00
#
_symmetry.space_group_name_H-M   'P 1'
#
loop_
_entity.id
_entity.type
_entity.pdbx_description
1 polymer ?
#
loop_
_entity_poly.entity_id
_entity_poly.type
_entity_poly.pdbx_seq_one_letter_code
_entity_poly.pdbx_strand_id
1 'polypeptide(L)'
;MKVNTKELLEEIFPPFPLGDNRSLLECDFYDTHYGYFEQIDDDYLSSIGVSAEDLILEYNFDWPQFYLKIGLEAACSRSRPHEGIKTWKDVSYEYLYYFGQNCSYLSSEGFKFFLPAAFYYFLSTDENKTYMDSFVFRLNSQWEKDQHVFDDDQKKFIIEFVSDHYKGYVSWIPEL
;
A
#
# COMPACT_ATOMS: atom_id res chain seq x y z
N MET A 1 14.65 -3.82 -28.48
CA MET A 1 13.50 -4.64 -28.03
C MET A 1 12.74 -3.83 -27.00
N LYS A 2 11.44 -3.61 -27.17
CA LYS A 2 10.61 -3.09 -26.07
C LYS A 2 10.55 -4.22 -25.04
N VAL A 3 11.32 -4.11 -23.97
CA VAL A 3 11.19 -5.02 -22.83
C VAL A 3 9.77 -4.83 -22.32
N ASN A 4 9.00 -5.92 -22.23
CA ASN A 4 7.67 -5.88 -21.64
C ASN A 4 7.86 -5.60 -20.14
N THR A 5 7.48 -4.41 -19.69
CA THR A 5 7.58 -3.96 -18.29
C THR A 5 7.07 -5.02 -17.31
N LYS A 6 5.99 -5.73 -17.70
CA LYS A 6 5.43 -6.81 -16.88
C LYS A 6 6.39 -7.98 -16.75
N GLU A 7 6.97 -8.45 -17.85
CA GLU A 7 7.91 -9.58 -17.86
C GLU A 7 9.19 -9.23 -17.06
N LEU A 8 9.71 -8.02 -17.23
CA LEU A 8 10.87 -7.54 -16.47
C LEU A 8 10.60 -7.52 -14.97
N LEU A 9 9.47 -6.94 -14.55
CA LEU A 9 9.11 -6.88 -13.13
C LEU A 9 8.79 -8.26 -12.56
N GLU A 10 8.24 -9.18 -13.34
CA GLU A 10 8.01 -10.56 -12.90
C GLU A 10 9.31 -11.35 -12.71
N GLU A 11 10.34 -11.06 -13.51
CA GLU A 11 11.67 -11.66 -13.36
C GLU A 11 12.35 -11.17 -12.07
N ILE A 12 12.29 -9.86 -11.80
CA ILE A 12 12.95 -9.24 -10.64
C ILE A 12 12.14 -9.43 -9.34
N PHE A 13 10.81 -9.34 -9.46
CA PHE A 13 9.85 -9.49 -8.36
C PHE A 13 8.86 -10.62 -8.68
N PRO A 14 9.29 -11.89 -8.56
CA PRO A 14 8.40 -13.02 -8.79
C PRO A 14 7.17 -12.92 -7.86
N PRO A 15 5.97 -13.34 -8.31
CA PRO A 15 4.78 -13.31 -7.47
C PRO A 15 5.02 -14.05 -6.15
N PHE A 16 4.75 -13.36 -5.05
CA PHE A 16 4.79 -13.95 -3.73
C PHE A 16 3.50 -13.59 -2.98
N PRO A 17 3.04 -14.48 -2.08
CA PRO A 17 1.76 -14.30 -1.42
C PRO A 17 1.82 -13.16 -0.39
N LEU A 18 0.72 -12.43 -0.22
CA LEU A 18 0.58 -11.42 0.85
C LEU A 18 0.73 -12.08 2.23
N GLY A 19 0.22 -13.31 2.36
CA GLY A 19 0.27 -14.10 3.58
C GLY A 19 -0.53 -13.44 4.70
N ASP A 20 0.08 -13.34 5.88
CA ASP A 20 -0.54 -12.72 7.06
C ASP A 20 -0.26 -11.21 7.18
N ASN A 21 0.43 -10.62 6.19
CA ASN A 21 0.69 -9.17 6.17
C ASN A 21 -0.60 -8.37 5.95
N ARG A 22 -0.59 -7.13 6.42
CA ARG A 22 -1.71 -6.21 6.21
C ARG A 22 -1.74 -5.71 4.77
N SER A 23 -2.94 -5.55 4.23
CA SER A 23 -3.20 -4.83 2.98
C SER A 23 -3.08 -3.31 3.19
N LEU A 24 -3.00 -2.54 2.11
CA LEU A 24 -3.01 -1.07 2.22
C LEU A 24 -4.36 -0.56 2.71
N LEU A 25 -5.46 -1.19 2.30
CA LEU A 25 -6.80 -0.89 2.79
C LEU A 25 -6.93 -1.21 4.28
N GLU A 26 -6.38 -2.34 4.74
CA GLU A 26 -6.37 -2.68 6.17
C GLU A 26 -5.56 -1.66 6.98
N CYS A 27 -4.46 -1.15 6.44
CA CYS A 27 -3.70 -0.05 7.04
C CYS A 27 -4.51 1.25 7.09
N ASP A 28 -5.14 1.65 5.98
CA ASP A 28 -5.99 2.85 5.88
C ASP A 28 -7.18 2.78 6.85
N PHE A 29 -7.83 1.62 6.90
CA PHE A 29 -8.92 1.34 7.83
C PHE A 29 -8.43 1.41 9.28
N TYR A 30 -7.27 0.84 9.58
CA TYR A 30 -6.70 0.88 10.93
C TYR A 30 -6.34 2.30 11.34
N ASP A 31 -5.71 3.08 10.46
CA ASP A 31 -5.31 4.47 10.73
C ASP A 31 -6.54 5.38 10.91
N THR A 32 -7.51 5.26 10.02
CA THR A 32 -8.69 6.12 10.00
C THR A 32 -9.70 5.75 11.08
N HIS A 33 -9.80 4.47 11.46
CA HIS A 33 -10.87 3.98 12.32
C HIS A 33 -10.34 3.26 13.54
N TYR A 34 -9.54 2.21 13.39
CA TYR A 34 -9.23 1.34 14.53
C TYR A 34 -8.33 2.00 15.61
N GLY A 35 -7.41 2.89 15.20
CA GLY A 35 -6.63 3.74 16.12
C GLY A 35 -7.48 4.72 16.93
N TYR A 36 -8.65 5.10 16.41
CA TYR A 36 -9.66 5.90 17.11
C TYR A 36 -10.62 5.05 17.95
N PHE A 37 -10.84 3.77 17.59
CA PHE A 37 -11.89 2.94 18.19
C PHE A 37 -11.41 1.89 19.21
N GLU A 38 -10.10 1.70 19.43
CA GLU A 38 -9.57 0.83 20.50
C GLU A 38 -8.80 1.55 21.62
N GLN A 39 -8.84 2.89 21.71
CA GLN A 39 -8.39 3.66 22.89
C GLN A 39 -9.50 4.53 23.49
N ILE A 40 -10.68 3.93 23.68
CA ILE A 40 -11.73 4.59 24.44
C ILE A 40 -12.16 3.63 25.55
N ASP A 41 -11.69 3.96 26.76
CA ASP A 41 -12.28 3.54 28.02
C ASP A 41 -13.71 4.11 28.15
N ASP A 42 -14.46 3.64 29.15
CA ASP A 42 -15.93 3.80 29.26
C ASP A 42 -16.49 5.24 29.16
N ASP A 43 -15.65 6.27 29.07
CA ASP A 43 -16.02 7.69 29.10
C ASP A 43 -15.62 8.55 27.87
N TYR A 44 -15.21 8.00 26.72
CA TYR A 44 -14.94 8.82 25.51
C TYR A 44 -15.84 8.55 24.28
N LEU A 45 -16.78 7.59 24.36
CA LEU A 45 -17.81 7.32 23.34
C LEU A 45 -19.25 7.56 23.84
N SER A 46 -19.43 8.36 24.89
CA SER A 46 -20.76 8.86 25.27
C SER A 46 -21.30 9.96 24.32
N SER A 47 -20.57 10.29 23.27
CA SER A 47 -21.07 10.94 22.05
C SER A 47 -20.35 10.25 20.89
N ILE A 48 -20.90 9.35 20.09
CA ILE A 48 -22.14 9.39 19.31
C ILE A 48 -22.52 7.91 19.08
N GLY A 49 -23.78 7.52 19.23
CA GLY A 49 -24.24 6.12 19.13
C GLY A 49 -24.24 5.52 17.71
N VAL A 50 -23.11 5.60 17.01
CA VAL A 50 -22.95 5.28 15.59
C VAL A 50 -21.97 4.11 15.47
N SER A 51 -22.40 3.01 14.85
CA SER A 51 -21.56 1.82 14.67
C SER A 51 -20.44 2.08 13.65
N ALA A 52 -19.38 1.26 13.64
CA ALA A 52 -18.34 1.36 12.60
C ALA A 52 -18.90 1.30 11.17
N GLU A 53 -19.99 0.53 10.97
CA GLU A 53 -20.78 0.51 9.74
C GLU A 53 -21.42 1.87 9.46
N ASP A 54 -22.08 2.46 10.45
CA ASP A 54 -22.70 3.78 10.31
C ASP A 54 -21.65 4.87 10.06
N LEU A 55 -20.45 4.81 10.66
CA LEU A 55 -19.38 5.77 10.42
C LEU A 55 -18.86 5.68 8.97
N ILE A 56 -18.66 4.47 8.46
CA ILE A 56 -18.24 4.26 7.06
C ILE A 56 -19.27 4.84 6.08
N LEU A 57 -20.56 4.71 6.39
CA LEU A 57 -21.66 5.25 5.59
C LEU A 57 -21.85 6.76 5.78
N GLU A 58 -21.69 7.26 7.00
CA GLU A 58 -21.93 8.67 7.40
C GLU A 58 -20.83 9.60 6.91
N TYR A 59 -19.55 9.19 7.03
CA TYR A 59 -18.43 9.98 6.53
C TYR A 59 -18.33 9.98 5.00
N ASN A 60 -19.19 9.19 4.32
CA ASN A 60 -19.30 9.12 2.87
C ASN A 60 -17.92 9.11 2.22
N PHE A 61 -17.06 8.20 2.69
CA PHE A 61 -15.72 8.06 2.14
C PHE A 61 -15.83 7.92 0.63
N ASP A 62 -15.05 8.72 -0.10
CA ASP A 62 -15.09 8.77 -1.57
C ASP A 62 -14.38 7.54 -2.19
N TRP A 63 -14.47 6.40 -1.50
CA TRP A 63 -13.95 5.12 -1.93
C TRP A 63 -14.86 4.51 -3.00
N PRO A 64 -14.28 3.84 -4.00
CA PRO A 64 -15.02 2.99 -4.91
C PRO A 64 -15.92 2.01 -4.16
N GLN A 65 -17.11 1.78 -4.72
CA GLN A 65 -18.15 0.92 -4.12
C GLN A 65 -17.64 -0.49 -3.72
N PHE A 66 -16.66 -1.02 -4.46
CA PHE A 66 -16.01 -2.28 -4.11
C PHE A 66 -15.25 -2.21 -2.78
N TYR A 67 -14.46 -1.15 -2.55
CA TYR A 67 -13.74 -0.96 -1.29
C TYR A 67 -14.66 -0.59 -0.14
N LEU A 68 -15.73 0.17 -0.41
CA LEU A 68 -16.78 0.42 0.57
C LEU A 68 -17.38 -0.89 1.06
N LYS A 69 -17.74 -1.80 0.15
CA LYS A 69 -18.29 -3.12 0.50
C LYS A 69 -17.33 -3.92 1.38
N ILE A 70 -16.05 -3.93 1.03
CA ILE A 70 -15.02 -4.65 1.77
C ILE A 70 -14.79 -4.05 3.16
N GLY A 71 -14.73 -2.73 3.27
CA GLY A 71 -14.62 -2.02 4.54
C GLY A 71 -15.81 -2.28 5.45
N LEU A 72 -17.03 -2.28 4.90
CA LEU A 72 -18.25 -2.64 5.63
C LEU A 72 -18.21 -4.09 6.10
N GLU A 73 -17.79 -5.04 5.25
CA GLU A 73 -17.64 -6.45 5.65
C GLU A 73 -16.66 -6.61 6.81
N ALA A 74 -15.51 -5.92 6.76
CA ALA A 74 -14.53 -5.93 7.85
C ALA A 74 -15.13 -5.35 9.14
N ALA A 75 -15.82 -4.21 9.07
CA ALA A 75 -16.44 -3.56 10.21
C ALA A 75 -17.54 -4.42 10.86
N CYS A 76 -18.44 -4.99 10.06
CA CYS A 76 -19.53 -5.83 10.55
C CYS A 76 -19.01 -7.16 11.13
N SER A 77 -18.01 -7.78 10.48
CA SER A 77 -17.47 -9.08 10.91
C SER A 77 -16.43 -8.97 12.02
N ARG A 78 -15.89 -7.77 12.28
CA ARG A 78 -14.69 -7.55 13.11
C ARG A 78 -13.54 -8.47 12.72
N SER A 79 -13.41 -8.72 11.42
CA SER A 79 -12.43 -9.65 10.87
C SER A 79 -11.74 -9.06 9.65
N ARG A 80 -10.67 -9.71 9.19
CA ARG A 80 -9.91 -9.23 8.05
C ARG A 80 -10.74 -9.32 6.76
N PRO A 81 -10.82 -8.25 5.96
CA PRO A 81 -11.53 -8.28 4.71
C PRO A 81 -10.94 -9.26 3.71
N HIS A 82 -11.79 -9.91 2.93
CA HIS A 82 -11.37 -10.72 1.80
C HIS A 82 -11.29 -9.87 0.52
N GLU A 83 -10.12 -9.31 0.24
CA GLU A 83 -9.90 -8.40 -0.90
C GLU A 83 -9.63 -9.12 -2.23
N GLY A 84 -9.39 -10.44 -2.20
CA GLY A 84 -9.00 -11.19 -3.40
C GLY A 84 -7.57 -10.91 -3.88
N ILE A 85 -6.83 -10.02 -3.22
CA ILE A 85 -5.42 -9.74 -3.47
C ILE A 85 -4.57 -10.86 -2.86
N LYS A 86 -4.00 -11.71 -3.71
CA LYS A 86 -3.14 -12.83 -3.26
C LYS A 86 -1.68 -12.56 -3.55
N THR A 87 -1.40 -11.94 -4.68
CA THR A 87 -0.08 -11.58 -5.18
C THR A 87 -0.07 -10.12 -5.59
N TRP A 88 1.12 -9.52 -5.74
CA TRP A 88 1.23 -8.14 -6.19
C TRP A 88 0.55 -7.91 -7.56
N LYS A 89 0.40 -8.94 -8.38
CA LYS A 89 -0.27 -8.89 -9.68
C LYS A 89 -1.78 -8.68 -9.59
N ASP A 90 -2.37 -9.00 -8.45
CA ASP A 90 -3.80 -8.83 -8.19
C ASP A 90 -4.14 -7.40 -7.73
N VAL A 91 -3.13 -6.60 -7.39
CA VAL A 91 -3.28 -5.19 -7.01
C VAL A 91 -3.61 -4.39 -8.26
N SER A 92 -4.69 -3.60 -8.24
CA SER A 92 -5.07 -2.73 -9.36
C SER A 92 -4.44 -1.33 -9.26
N TYR A 93 -4.48 -0.56 -10.35
CA TYR A 93 -4.11 0.85 -10.33
C TYR A 93 -4.98 1.61 -9.32
N GLU A 94 -6.29 1.41 -9.35
CA GLU A 94 -7.23 2.08 -8.46
C GLU A 94 -6.91 1.77 -7.00
N TYR A 95 -6.53 0.53 -6.68
CA TYR A 95 -6.12 0.15 -5.33
C TYR A 95 -4.96 1.01 -4.84
N LEU A 96 -3.91 1.14 -5.65
CA LEU A 96 -2.77 1.98 -5.31
C LEU A 96 -3.13 3.47 -5.28
N TYR A 97 -3.97 3.93 -6.19
CA TYR A 97 -4.42 5.31 -6.24
C TYR A 97 -5.15 5.71 -4.94
N TYR A 98 -6.04 4.85 -4.43
CA TYR A 98 -6.79 5.13 -3.20
C TYR A 98 -6.00 4.88 -1.92
N PHE A 99 -5.19 3.83 -1.85
CA PHE A 99 -4.58 3.39 -0.59
C PHE A 99 -3.05 3.49 -0.54
N GLY A 100 -2.40 3.84 -1.65
CA GLY A 100 -0.93 3.92 -1.75
C GLY A 100 -0.29 4.85 -0.73
N GLN A 101 -1.01 5.89 -0.29
CA GLN A 101 -0.55 6.80 0.76
C GLN A 101 -0.24 6.11 2.09
N ASN A 102 -0.91 4.98 2.37
CA ASN A 102 -0.80 4.22 3.61
C ASN A 102 0.34 3.20 3.59
N CYS A 103 1.16 3.19 2.52
CA CYS A 103 2.29 2.26 2.43
C CYS A 103 3.30 2.46 3.56
N SER A 104 3.32 3.61 4.24
CA SER A 104 4.17 3.90 5.40
C SER A 104 3.91 2.98 6.61
N TYR A 105 2.68 2.47 6.74
CA TYR A 105 2.22 1.64 7.87
C TYR A 105 2.45 0.13 7.68
N LEU A 106 2.87 -0.30 6.48
CA LEU A 106 3.13 -1.71 6.21
C LEU A 106 4.37 -2.22 6.96
N SER A 107 4.42 -3.52 7.24
CA SER A 107 5.67 -4.22 7.56
C SER A 107 6.66 -4.13 6.39
N SER A 108 7.93 -4.50 6.58
CA SER A 108 8.91 -4.56 5.47
C SER A 108 8.48 -5.58 4.40
N GLU A 109 7.97 -6.74 4.81
CA GLU A 109 7.42 -7.77 3.90
C GLU A 109 6.16 -7.28 3.17
N GLY A 110 5.25 -6.60 3.86
CA GLY A 110 4.08 -5.99 3.23
C GLY A 110 4.49 -4.92 2.22
N PHE A 111 5.50 -4.11 2.53
CA PHE A 111 6.02 -3.11 1.59
C PHE A 111 6.65 -3.75 0.35
N LYS A 112 7.49 -4.77 0.54
CA LYS A 112 8.01 -5.58 -0.56
C LYS A 112 6.88 -6.11 -1.44
N PHE A 113 5.73 -6.46 -0.86
CA PHE A 113 4.59 -7.00 -1.60
C PHE A 113 3.94 -5.97 -2.51
N PHE A 114 3.70 -4.75 -2.02
CA PHE A 114 2.98 -3.73 -2.80
C PHE A 114 3.89 -2.94 -3.75
N LEU A 115 5.19 -2.87 -3.48
CA LEU A 115 6.14 -2.08 -4.27
C LEU A 115 6.22 -2.48 -5.78
N PRO A 116 6.23 -3.78 -6.16
CA PRO A 116 6.26 -4.18 -7.57
C PRO A 116 5.01 -3.75 -8.34
N ALA A 117 3.84 -3.80 -7.70
CA ALA A 117 2.61 -3.29 -8.29
C ALA A 117 2.71 -1.78 -8.54
N ALA A 118 3.26 -1.03 -7.57
CA ALA A 118 3.50 0.40 -7.71
C ALA A 118 4.39 0.71 -8.92
N PHE A 119 5.52 0.00 -9.06
CA PHE A 119 6.41 0.13 -10.22
C PHE A 119 5.72 -0.24 -11.53
N TYR A 120 4.96 -1.34 -11.55
CA TYR A 120 4.26 -1.78 -12.75
C TYR A 120 3.33 -0.71 -13.29
N TYR A 121 2.43 -0.16 -12.48
CA TYR A 121 1.49 0.86 -12.93
C TYR A 121 2.19 2.18 -13.27
N PHE A 122 3.28 2.51 -12.57
CA PHE A 122 4.06 3.71 -12.86
C PHE A 122 4.69 3.64 -14.26
N LEU A 123 5.20 2.47 -14.63
CA LEU A 123 5.90 2.23 -15.89
C LEU A 123 4.98 1.86 -17.06
N SER A 124 3.76 1.38 -16.79
CA SER A 124 2.86 0.85 -17.83
C SER A 124 1.65 1.75 -18.16
N THR A 125 1.38 2.78 -17.36
CA THR A 125 0.22 3.66 -17.55
C THR A 125 0.63 5.13 -17.64
N ASP A 126 -0.25 5.95 -18.23
CA ASP A 126 -0.18 7.41 -18.23
C ASP A 126 -1.16 8.04 -17.21
N GLU A 127 -1.72 7.22 -16.32
CA GLU A 127 -2.66 7.67 -15.28
C GLU A 127 -1.95 8.46 -14.17
N ASN A 128 -2.69 8.89 -13.15
CA ASN A 128 -2.12 9.68 -12.07
C ASN A 128 -1.19 8.83 -11.19
N LYS A 129 0.08 9.25 -11.08
CA LYS A 129 1.15 8.52 -10.39
C LYS A 129 1.41 9.01 -8.96
N THR A 130 0.56 9.86 -8.39
CA THR A 130 0.75 10.43 -7.04
C THR A 130 0.93 9.37 -5.95
N TYR A 131 0.35 8.18 -6.10
CA TYR A 131 0.55 7.08 -5.16
C TYR A 131 2.03 6.71 -5.01
N MET A 132 2.84 6.84 -6.08
CA MET A 132 4.25 6.46 -6.08
C MET A 132 5.09 7.34 -5.15
N ASP A 133 4.69 8.60 -4.97
CA ASP A 133 5.44 9.54 -4.11
C ASP A 133 5.52 9.04 -2.67
N SER A 134 4.47 8.38 -2.16
CA SER A 134 4.47 7.74 -0.84
C SER A 134 5.41 6.53 -0.76
N PHE A 135 5.48 5.72 -1.83
CA PHE A 135 6.41 4.60 -1.90
C PHE A 135 7.86 5.09 -1.96
N VAL A 136 8.15 6.13 -2.76
CA VAL A 136 9.47 6.76 -2.84
C VAL A 136 9.85 7.42 -1.53
N PHE A 137 8.90 8.10 -0.86
CA PHE A 137 9.15 8.66 0.46
C PHE A 137 9.48 7.59 1.50
N ARG A 138 8.76 6.46 1.49
CA ARG A 138 9.08 5.32 2.37
C ARG A 138 10.45 4.75 2.06
N LEU A 139 10.76 4.53 0.77
CA LEU A 139 12.10 4.14 0.35
C LEU A 139 13.14 5.11 0.91
N ASN A 140 12.93 6.43 0.77
CA ASN A 140 13.82 7.46 1.32
C ASN A 140 14.02 7.38 2.84
N SER A 141 12.92 7.27 3.58
CA SER A 141 12.92 7.39 5.04
C SER A 141 13.20 6.10 5.79
N GLN A 142 12.98 4.94 5.17
CA GLN A 142 13.02 3.62 5.82
C GLN A 142 13.92 2.62 5.09
N TRP A 143 14.78 3.03 4.15
CA TRP A 143 15.65 2.11 3.41
C TRP A 143 16.46 1.17 4.31
N GLU A 144 17.14 1.71 5.33
CA GLU A 144 17.94 0.91 6.27
C GLU A 144 17.13 -0.17 6.97
N LYS A 145 15.85 0.11 7.23
CA LYS A 145 14.90 -0.83 7.81
C LYS A 145 14.42 -1.83 6.77
N ASP A 146 14.07 -1.41 5.56
CA ASP A 146 13.39 -2.27 4.58
C ASP A 146 14.36 -3.07 3.69
N GLN A 147 15.61 -2.65 3.50
CA GLN A 147 16.54 -3.26 2.53
C GLN A 147 16.80 -4.77 2.77
N HIS A 148 16.64 -5.27 3.99
CA HIS A 148 16.90 -6.66 4.33
C HIS A 148 15.91 -7.66 3.70
N VAL A 149 14.70 -7.22 3.32
CA VAL A 149 13.71 -8.11 2.69
C VAL A 149 13.91 -8.24 1.18
N PHE A 150 14.75 -7.39 0.58
CA PHE A 150 15.05 -7.40 -0.85
C PHE A 150 16.35 -8.16 -1.13
N ASP A 151 16.37 -8.93 -2.21
CA ASP A 151 17.62 -9.49 -2.76
C ASP A 151 18.41 -8.43 -3.55
N ASP A 152 19.60 -8.80 -4.02
CA ASP A 152 20.52 -7.85 -4.66
C ASP A 152 20.00 -7.34 -6.02
N ASP A 153 19.29 -8.18 -6.78
CA ASP A 153 18.69 -7.79 -8.06
C ASP A 153 17.51 -6.82 -7.83
N GLN A 154 16.68 -7.08 -6.83
CA GLN A 154 15.60 -6.19 -6.41
C GLN A 154 16.13 -4.84 -5.93
N LYS A 155 17.16 -4.84 -5.07
CA LYS A 155 17.80 -3.59 -4.58
C LYS A 155 18.36 -2.78 -5.74
N LYS A 156 19.07 -3.43 -6.65
CA LYS A 156 19.64 -2.78 -7.83
C LYS A 156 18.55 -2.12 -8.67
N PHE A 157 17.48 -2.85 -8.97
CA PHE A 157 16.34 -2.28 -9.71
C PHE A 157 15.71 -1.09 -8.99
N ILE A 158 15.47 -1.18 -7.68
CA ILE A 158 14.89 -0.09 -6.88
C ILE A 158 15.76 1.16 -6.98
N ILE A 159 17.08 1.01 -6.80
CA ILE A 159 18.04 2.12 -6.87
C ILE A 159 18.03 2.76 -8.27
N GLU A 160 18.09 1.94 -9.33
CA GLU A 160 18.05 2.42 -10.72
C GLU A 160 16.73 3.15 -11.01
N PHE A 161 15.59 2.57 -10.62
CA PHE A 161 14.28 3.17 -10.81
C PHE A 161 14.17 4.54 -10.14
N VAL A 162 14.54 4.63 -8.86
CA VAL A 162 14.46 5.90 -8.11
C VAL A 162 15.46 6.92 -8.69
N SER A 163 16.65 6.47 -9.09
CA SER A 163 17.66 7.33 -9.74
C SER A 163 17.18 7.88 -11.08
N ASP A 164 16.44 7.11 -11.87
CA ASP A 164 15.97 7.54 -13.19
C ASP A 164 14.75 8.46 -13.11
N HIS A 165 13.85 8.20 -12.16
CA HIS A 165 12.54 8.85 -12.10
C HIS A 165 12.40 9.93 -11.01
N TYR A 166 13.25 9.90 -9.98
CA TYR A 166 13.12 10.74 -8.77
C TYR A 166 14.45 11.41 -8.37
N LYS A 167 15.28 11.78 -9.36
CA LYS A 167 16.59 12.44 -9.14
C LYS A 167 16.53 13.54 -8.08
N GLY A 168 17.35 13.41 -7.03
CA GLY A 168 17.48 14.41 -5.96
C GLY A 168 16.43 14.34 -4.84
N TYR A 169 15.46 13.43 -4.89
CA TYR A 169 14.45 13.25 -3.83
C TYR A 169 14.80 12.17 -2.80
N VAL A 170 15.83 11.35 -3.06
CA VAL A 170 16.22 10.24 -2.20
C VAL A 170 17.70 10.38 -1.80
N SER A 171 17.97 10.52 -0.50
CA SER A 171 19.27 10.93 0.05
C SER A 171 20.23 9.77 0.32
N TRP A 172 19.78 8.51 0.25
CA TRP A 172 20.60 7.32 0.51
C TRP A 172 21.12 6.64 -0.75
N ILE A 173 20.75 7.12 -1.95
CA ILE A 173 21.31 6.60 -3.19
C ILE A 173 22.81 6.95 -3.19
N PRO A 174 23.71 5.96 -3.23
CA PRO A 174 25.13 6.24 -3.37
C PRO A 174 25.33 7.09 -4.62
N GLU A 175 26.12 8.17 -4.53
CA GLU A 175 26.58 8.85 -5.75
C GLU A 175 27.28 7.80 -6.62
N LEU A 176 26.68 7.49 -7.78
CA LEU A 176 27.24 6.59 -8.78
C LEU A 176 28.50 7.17 -9.40
#